data_AF-A0A959PKI1-F1
#
_entry.id   AF-A0A959PKI1-F1
#
_cell.length_a   1.000
_cell.length_b   1.000
_cell.length_c   1.000
_cell.angle_alpha   90.00
_cell.angle_beta   90.00
_cell.angle_gamma   90.00
#
_symmetry.space_group_name_H-M   'P 1'
#
loop_
_entity.id
_entity.type
_entity.pdbx_description
1 polymer ?
#
loop_
_entity_poly.entity_id
_entity_poly.type
_entity_poly.pdbx_seq_one_letter_code
_entity_poly.pdbx_strand_id
1 'polypeptide(L)'
;MYNQRVARRVNKVPANIQMINSPTVVPVSKEVGPSVPADPYISLTVDTTDAGILAPVTVVLFDASMGYQLANSFAMNPLIKIVGNTAVYQFILNDLGSSNGSYFDTIQQRIDDENVAMTQFGHPIEIHESTKGSRPRLLQTIHPGMGIHEGQYQKGINTFSFPFTVGNRTAFVYVQEPGIKITWGFYQKAELGRIK
;
A
#
# COMPACT_ATOMS: atom_id res chain seq x y z
N MET A 1 -20.77 54.77 -5.44
CA MET A 1 -20.71 53.45 -6.12
C MET A 1 -19.27 52.96 -6.04
N TYR A 2 -18.98 51.95 -5.23
CA TYR A 2 -17.62 51.47 -4.96
C TYR A 2 -17.44 50.11 -5.64
N ASN A 3 -16.61 50.04 -6.69
CA ASN A 3 -16.29 48.79 -7.38
C ASN A 3 -15.22 48.03 -6.60
N GLN A 4 -15.62 47.07 -5.76
CA GLN A 4 -14.71 46.14 -5.11
C GLN A 4 -14.34 45.01 -6.09
N ARG A 5 -13.18 45.10 -6.73
CA ARG A 5 -12.55 43.94 -7.39
C ARG A 5 -11.84 43.11 -6.31
N VAL A 6 -12.37 41.92 -6.06
CA VAL A 6 -11.72 40.92 -5.19
C VAL A 6 -10.45 40.42 -5.88
N ALA A 7 -9.30 40.93 -5.46
CA ALA A 7 -8.00 40.39 -5.87
C ALA A 7 -7.79 39.04 -5.18
N ARG A 8 -7.86 37.95 -5.96
CA ARG A 8 -7.53 36.59 -5.52
C ARG A 8 -6.04 36.56 -5.16
N ARG A 9 -5.70 36.57 -3.87
CA ARG A 9 -4.32 36.29 -3.42
C ARG A 9 -3.99 34.84 -3.73
N VAL A 10 -3.29 34.62 -4.83
CA VAL A 10 -2.56 33.37 -5.07
C VAL A 10 -1.27 33.48 -4.27
N ASN A 11 -1.15 32.70 -3.19
CA ASN A 11 0.14 32.52 -2.53
C ASN A 11 1.07 31.80 -3.52
N LYS A 12 1.91 32.58 -4.22
CA LYS A 12 3.07 32.05 -4.92
C LYS A 12 4.11 31.69 -3.86
N VAL A 13 4.33 30.40 -3.64
CA VAL A 13 5.50 29.94 -2.91
C VAL A 13 6.73 30.27 -3.78
N PRO A 14 7.76 30.94 -3.24
CA PRO A 14 8.92 31.32 -4.02
C PRO A 14 9.66 30.08 -4.52
N ALA A 15 10.01 30.10 -5.81
CA ALA A 15 10.94 29.14 -6.38
C ALA A 15 12.33 29.36 -5.77
N ASN A 16 12.99 28.25 -5.40
CA ASN A 16 14.35 28.13 -4.87
C ASN A 16 14.59 28.64 -3.44
N ILE A 17 14.37 27.74 -2.49
CA ILE A 17 15.28 27.61 -1.35
C ILE A 17 16.21 26.45 -1.69
N GLN A 18 17.41 26.75 -2.22
CA GLN A 18 18.47 25.75 -2.34
C GLN A 18 18.88 25.32 -0.93
N MET A 19 18.59 24.06 -0.59
CA MET A 19 19.14 23.44 0.63
C MET A 19 20.61 23.08 0.41
N ILE A 20 21.46 23.51 1.33
CA ILE A 20 22.86 23.07 1.44
C ILE A 20 22.85 21.54 1.64
N ASN A 21 23.62 20.81 0.82
CA ASN A 21 23.69 19.33 0.71
C ASN A 21 22.52 18.61 0.00
N SER A 22 21.96 19.19 -1.07
CA SER A 22 21.08 18.43 -1.97
C SER A 22 21.91 17.52 -2.90
N PRO A 23 21.60 16.21 -3.06
CA PRO A 23 22.28 15.37 -4.04
C PRO A 23 21.97 15.87 -5.45
N THR A 24 23.02 16.00 -6.27
CA THR A 24 22.90 16.41 -7.68
C THR A 24 22.08 15.37 -8.45
N VAL A 25 20.83 15.69 -8.76
CA VAL A 25 19.99 14.86 -9.63
C VAL A 25 20.39 15.14 -11.07
N VAL A 26 21.12 14.21 -11.69
CA VAL A 26 21.32 14.20 -13.14
C VAL A 26 20.15 13.43 -13.75
N PRO A 27 19.29 14.05 -14.58
CA PRO A 27 18.23 13.33 -15.26
C PRO A 27 18.84 12.37 -16.28
N VAL A 28 18.68 11.07 -16.07
CA VAL A 28 19.00 10.07 -17.08
C VAL A 28 17.88 10.06 -18.11
N SER A 29 18.14 10.65 -19.28
CA SER A 29 17.30 10.42 -20.46
C SER A 29 17.51 9.00 -20.97
N LYS A 30 16.58 8.09 -20.68
CA LYS A 30 16.46 6.82 -21.41
C LYS A 30 15.00 6.50 -21.69
N GLU A 31 14.83 5.84 -22.84
CA GLU A 31 13.62 5.65 -23.62
C GLU A 31 12.39 5.22 -22.82
N VAL A 32 11.26 5.83 -23.19
CA VAL A 32 9.94 5.59 -22.62
C VAL A 32 9.42 4.25 -23.17
N GLY A 33 9.70 3.16 -22.46
CA GLY A 33 8.78 2.02 -22.40
C GLY A 33 7.45 2.45 -21.74
N PRO A 34 6.39 1.63 -21.79
CA PRO A 34 5.10 2.01 -21.23
C PRO A 34 5.26 2.51 -19.80
N SER A 35 4.93 3.78 -19.59
CA SER A 35 5.06 4.45 -18.31
C SER A 35 4.16 3.75 -17.30
N VAL A 36 4.73 3.19 -16.24
CA VAL A 36 4.02 2.94 -15.00
C VAL A 36 4.39 4.09 -14.07
N PRO A 37 3.56 5.14 -13.92
CA PRO A 37 3.94 6.31 -13.13
C PRO A 37 3.45 6.23 -11.68
N ALA A 38 4.18 6.99 -10.84
CA ALA A 38 4.00 7.36 -9.44
C ALA A 38 4.84 6.53 -8.44
N ASP A 39 5.66 7.20 -7.63
CA ASP A 39 6.18 6.55 -6.42
C ASP A 39 5.00 6.08 -5.57
N PRO A 40 5.09 4.91 -4.90
CA PRO A 40 4.00 4.40 -4.10
C PRO A 40 3.61 5.43 -3.03
N TYR A 41 2.32 5.77 -2.97
CA TYR A 41 1.80 6.71 -1.98
C TYR A 41 1.94 6.16 -0.56
N ILE A 42 1.80 4.84 -0.44
CA ILE A 42 2.13 4.08 0.77
C ILE A 42 3.06 2.96 0.36
N SER A 43 4.20 2.86 1.03
CA SER A 43 5.04 1.68 0.96
C SER A 43 5.32 1.13 2.34
N LEU A 44 5.20 -0.19 2.47
CA LEU A 44 5.51 -0.94 3.68
C LEU A 44 6.23 -2.24 3.32
N THR A 45 6.99 -2.78 4.24
CA THR A 45 7.64 -4.09 4.13
C THR A 45 7.10 -5.01 5.20
N VAL A 46 6.69 -6.21 4.80
CA VAL A 46 6.33 -7.30 5.71
C VAL A 46 7.45 -8.32 5.72
N ASP A 47 8.07 -8.50 6.87
CA ASP A 47 9.24 -9.35 7.08
C ASP A 47 8.85 -10.61 7.86
N THR A 48 9.00 -11.77 7.22
CA THR A 48 8.82 -13.12 7.78
C THR A 48 10.14 -13.88 7.89
N THR A 49 11.28 -13.19 7.94
CA THR A 49 12.62 -13.82 8.01
C THR A 49 13.02 -14.33 9.38
N ASP A 50 12.20 -14.10 10.41
CA ASP A 50 12.44 -14.60 11.75
C ASP A 50 12.46 -16.14 11.79
N ALA A 51 13.50 -16.72 12.39
CA ALA A 51 13.71 -18.18 12.42
C ALA A 51 12.59 -18.94 13.15
N GLY A 52 11.79 -18.27 13.98
CA GLY A 52 10.62 -18.87 14.61
C GLY A 52 9.43 -19.07 13.67
N ILE A 53 9.44 -18.48 12.47
CA ILE A 53 8.38 -18.63 11.46
C ILE A 53 8.78 -19.78 10.51
N LEU A 54 8.27 -20.98 10.80
CA LEU A 54 8.63 -22.22 10.09
C LEU A 54 7.63 -22.65 9.01
N ALA A 55 6.49 -21.99 8.92
CA ALA A 55 5.41 -22.33 7.99
C ALA A 55 4.78 -21.04 7.44
N PRO A 56 4.04 -21.12 6.32
CA PRO A 56 3.31 -19.98 5.78
C PRO A 56 2.37 -19.38 6.84
N VAL A 57 2.33 -18.06 6.91
CA VAL A 57 1.58 -17.31 7.93
C VAL A 57 0.57 -16.36 7.29
N THR A 58 -0.58 -16.22 7.94
CA THR A 58 -1.56 -15.20 7.55
C THR A 58 -1.12 -13.83 8.04
N VAL A 59 -1.10 -12.86 7.12
CA VAL A 59 -0.80 -11.45 7.38
C VAL A 59 -2.08 -10.64 7.16
N VAL A 60 -2.34 -9.70 8.06
CA VAL A 60 -3.48 -8.77 7.96
C VAL A 60 -2.96 -7.33 7.92
N LEU A 61 -3.21 -6.60 6.83
CA LEU A 61 -2.85 -5.19 6.65
C LEU A 61 -4.09 -4.29 6.68
N PHE A 62 -3.89 -3.01 7.01
CA PHE A 62 -4.90 -1.93 7.02
C PHE A 62 -6.13 -2.10 7.94
N ASP A 63 -6.20 -3.16 8.75
CA ASP A 63 -7.29 -3.40 9.72
C ASP A 63 -7.22 -2.44 10.92
N ALA A 64 -7.38 -1.14 10.68
CA ALA A 64 -7.18 -0.07 11.65
C ALA A 64 -8.17 -0.12 12.82
N SER A 65 -9.40 -0.58 12.58
CA SER A 65 -10.42 -0.80 13.63
C SER A 65 -10.34 -2.18 14.28
N MET A 66 -9.40 -3.03 13.87
CA MET A 66 -9.27 -4.43 14.28
C MET A 66 -10.53 -5.28 14.03
N GLY A 67 -11.40 -4.85 13.11
CA GLY A 67 -12.71 -5.46 12.90
C GLY A 67 -12.59 -6.89 12.40
N TYR A 68 -11.65 -7.15 11.49
CA TYR A 68 -11.43 -8.49 10.94
C TYR A 68 -10.81 -9.41 12.00
N GLN A 69 -9.76 -8.93 12.68
CA GLN A 69 -9.04 -9.69 13.69
C GLN A 69 -9.93 -10.07 14.88
N LEU A 70 -10.71 -9.13 15.40
CA LEU A 70 -11.62 -9.38 16.53
C LEU A 70 -12.75 -10.34 16.16
N ALA A 71 -13.38 -10.17 15.00
CA ALA A 71 -14.51 -11.01 14.60
C ALA A 71 -14.12 -12.47 14.34
N ASN A 72 -12.87 -12.71 13.92
CA ASN A 72 -12.34 -14.04 13.66
C ASN A 72 -11.51 -14.62 14.82
N SER A 73 -11.42 -13.91 15.96
CA SER A 73 -10.52 -14.29 17.08
C SER A 73 -9.09 -14.56 16.61
N PHE A 74 -8.63 -13.77 15.64
CA PHE A 74 -7.33 -13.92 15.02
C PHE A 74 -6.36 -12.91 15.62
N ALA A 75 -5.17 -13.40 15.99
CA ALA A 75 -4.02 -12.58 16.35
C ALA A 75 -2.90 -12.88 15.36
N MET A 76 -2.34 -11.82 14.76
CA MET A 76 -1.20 -11.96 13.87
C MET A 76 0.01 -12.52 14.63
N ASN A 77 0.80 -13.39 13.99
CA ASN A 77 2.00 -13.95 14.61
C ASN A 77 2.94 -12.79 15.04
N PRO A 78 3.32 -12.68 16.32
CA PRO A 78 4.08 -11.54 16.83
C PRO A 78 5.50 -11.44 16.27
N LEU A 79 6.00 -12.49 15.62
CA LEU A 79 7.30 -12.49 14.94
C LEU A 79 7.28 -11.77 13.59
N ILE A 80 6.09 -11.53 13.02
CA ILE A 80 5.94 -10.79 11.77
C ILE A 80 6.23 -9.31 12.03
N LYS A 81 7.16 -8.73 11.26
CA LYS A 81 7.49 -7.31 11.37
C LYS A 81 6.90 -6.56 10.18
N ILE A 82 6.11 -5.53 10.45
CA ILE A 82 5.57 -4.61 9.44
C ILE A 82 6.26 -3.27 9.61
N VAL A 83 7.02 -2.85 8.60
CA VAL A 83 7.81 -1.61 8.62
C VAL A 83 7.30 -0.67 7.54
N GLY A 84 6.92 0.55 7.91
CA GLY A 84 6.60 1.59 6.94
C GLY A 84 7.86 2.13 6.27
N ASN A 85 7.89 2.15 4.94
CA ASN A 85 9.02 2.68 4.16
C ASN A 85 8.83 4.16 3.78
N THR A 86 7.60 4.67 3.91
CA THR A 86 7.26 6.06 3.62
C THR A 86 7.22 6.86 4.93
N ALA A 87 7.80 8.06 4.93
CA ALA A 87 7.90 8.91 6.13
C ALA A 87 6.54 9.25 6.77
N VAL A 88 5.46 9.18 5.99
CA VAL A 88 4.08 9.46 6.40
C VAL A 88 3.23 8.20 6.62
N TYR A 89 3.82 6.99 6.58
CA TYR A 89 3.09 5.73 6.75
C TYR A 89 2.18 5.71 7.99
N GLN A 90 2.71 6.11 9.16
CA GLN A 90 1.93 6.13 10.40
C GLN A 90 0.81 7.18 10.35
N PHE A 91 1.06 8.32 9.70
CA PHE A 91 0.04 9.36 9.52
C PHE A 91 -1.11 8.84 8.64
N ILE A 92 -0.80 8.13 7.56
CA ILE A 92 -1.81 7.57 6.66
C ILE A 92 -2.60 6.45 7.33
N LEU A 93 -1.95 5.57 8.10
CA LEU A 93 -2.67 4.57 8.91
C LEU A 93 -3.62 5.22 9.93
N ASN A 94 -3.18 6.29 10.58
CA ASN A 94 -4.01 7.03 11.53
C ASN A 94 -5.18 7.72 10.81
N ASP A 95 -4.97 8.24 9.60
CA ASP A 95 -6.01 8.88 8.79
C ASP A 95 -7.06 7.86 8.32
N LEU A 96 -6.60 6.70 7.87
CA LEU A 96 -7.46 5.55 7.58
C LEU A 96 -8.30 5.15 8.80
N GLY A 97 -7.73 5.18 10.00
CA GLY A 97 -8.45 4.92 11.26
C GLY A 97 -9.47 6.00 11.64
N SER A 98 -9.33 7.22 11.12
CA SER A 98 -10.07 8.42 11.55
C SER A 98 -11.28 8.78 10.70
N SER A 99 -11.74 7.87 9.82
CA SER A 99 -12.89 7.99 8.89
C SER A 99 -12.57 8.53 7.49
N ASN A 100 -11.31 8.81 7.17
CA ASN A 100 -10.90 9.12 5.81
C ASN A 100 -10.58 7.82 5.07
N GLY A 101 -11.03 7.73 3.82
CA GLY A 101 -10.75 6.59 2.95
C GLY A 101 -9.70 6.97 1.91
N SER A 102 -8.92 6.00 1.47
CA SER A 102 -8.00 6.15 0.34
C SER A 102 -8.46 5.26 -0.80
N TYR A 103 -8.57 5.83 -2.00
CA TYR A 103 -8.80 5.05 -3.21
C TYR A 103 -7.45 4.71 -3.86
N PHE A 104 -7.14 3.42 -3.90
CA PHE A 104 -5.97 2.88 -4.60
C PHE A 104 -6.39 2.34 -5.96
N ASP A 105 -5.49 2.44 -6.93
CA ASP A 105 -5.72 1.98 -8.31
C ASP A 105 -4.78 0.83 -8.70
N THR A 106 -3.58 0.79 -8.10
CA THR A 106 -2.56 -0.22 -8.38
C THR A 106 -1.92 -0.66 -7.08
N ILE A 107 -1.62 -1.95 -6.99
CA ILE A 107 -0.82 -2.54 -5.92
C ILE A 107 0.38 -3.22 -6.57
N GLN A 108 1.55 -2.98 -6.01
CA GLN A 108 2.77 -3.67 -6.37
C GLN A 108 3.30 -4.45 -5.17
N GLN A 109 3.74 -5.68 -5.40
CA GLN A 109 4.51 -6.48 -4.46
C GLN A 109 5.89 -6.71 -5.03
N ARG A 110 6.91 -6.56 -4.19
CA ARG A 110 8.28 -6.96 -4.48
C ARG A 110 8.74 -7.95 -3.43
N ILE A 111 9.07 -9.14 -3.86
CA ILE A 111 9.56 -10.24 -3.04
C ILE A 111 11.09 -10.26 -3.15
N ASP A 112 11.78 -10.35 -2.03
CA ASP A 112 13.24 -10.30 -1.98
C ASP A 112 13.92 -11.62 -2.41
N ASP A 113 13.28 -12.77 -2.19
CA ASP A 113 13.75 -14.08 -2.67
C ASP A 113 13.00 -14.55 -3.93
N GLU A 114 13.72 -14.57 -5.06
CA GLU A 114 13.18 -15.03 -6.34
C GLU A 114 12.80 -16.52 -6.36
N ASN A 115 13.39 -17.35 -5.49
CA ASN A 115 13.09 -18.79 -5.45
C ASN A 115 11.70 -19.07 -4.88
N VAL A 116 11.22 -18.18 -4.01
CA VAL A 116 9.92 -18.28 -3.34
C VAL A 116 8.86 -17.42 -4.05
N ALA A 117 9.29 -16.48 -4.90
CA ALA A 117 8.42 -15.52 -5.56
C ALA A 117 7.23 -16.13 -6.32
N MET A 118 7.45 -17.22 -7.07
CA MET A 118 6.37 -17.92 -7.80
C MET A 118 5.36 -18.59 -6.87
N THR A 119 5.84 -19.22 -5.78
CA THR A 119 4.98 -19.84 -4.77
C THR A 119 4.16 -18.76 -4.06
N GLN A 120 4.81 -17.67 -3.66
CA GLN A 120 4.18 -16.54 -3.02
C GLN A 120 3.16 -15.85 -3.92
N PHE A 121 3.45 -15.72 -5.21
CA PHE A 121 2.51 -15.19 -6.20
C PHE A 121 1.25 -16.06 -6.30
N GLY A 122 1.33 -17.36 -6.02
CA GLY A 122 0.20 -18.28 -6.01
C GLY A 122 -0.82 -18.03 -4.89
N HIS A 123 -0.46 -17.27 -3.85
CA HIS A 123 -1.36 -16.99 -2.73
C HIS A 123 -2.33 -15.85 -3.07
N PRO A 124 -3.65 -16.06 -2.92
CA PRO A 124 -4.63 -15.01 -3.14
C PRO A 124 -4.52 -13.93 -2.06
N ILE A 125 -4.87 -12.71 -2.44
CA ILE A 125 -5.04 -11.59 -1.51
C ILE A 125 -6.55 -11.36 -1.38
N GLU A 126 -7.07 -11.48 -0.16
CA GLU A 126 -8.47 -11.27 0.15
C GLU A 126 -8.69 -9.93 0.83
N ILE A 127 -9.76 -9.25 0.44
CA ILE A 127 -10.11 -7.96 1.00
C ILE A 127 -11.47 -8.06 1.66
N HIS A 128 -11.46 -7.81 2.96
CA HIS A 128 -12.61 -7.92 3.81
C HIS A 128 -13.04 -6.55 4.29
N GLU A 129 -14.34 -6.36 4.46
CA GLU A 129 -14.90 -5.21 5.14
C GLU A 129 -15.68 -5.67 6.36
N SER A 130 -15.34 -5.11 7.51
CA SER A 130 -16.03 -5.38 8.76
C SER A 130 -17.09 -4.33 8.98
N THR A 131 -18.31 -4.70 9.36
CA THR A 131 -19.32 -3.73 9.82
C THR A 131 -19.64 -4.02 11.27
N LYS A 132 -19.85 -2.99 12.08
CA LYS A 132 -20.17 -3.15 13.51
C LYS A 132 -21.38 -4.10 13.66
N GLY A 133 -21.21 -5.16 14.44
CA GLY A 133 -22.27 -6.15 14.69
C GLY A 133 -22.50 -7.17 13.57
N SER A 134 -21.68 -7.15 12.51
CA SER A 134 -21.72 -8.12 11.41
C SER A 134 -20.39 -8.83 11.28
N ARG A 135 -20.42 -10.07 10.78
CA ARG A 135 -19.18 -10.77 10.40
C ARG A 135 -18.50 -10.04 9.24
N PRO A 136 -17.15 -10.07 9.15
CA PRO A 136 -16.43 -9.51 8.00
C PRO A 136 -16.95 -10.12 6.70
N ARG A 137 -17.23 -9.26 5.73
CA ARG A 137 -17.66 -9.66 4.40
C ARG A 137 -16.47 -9.61 3.46
N LEU A 138 -16.21 -10.71 2.76
CA LEU A 138 -15.29 -10.70 1.62
C LEU A 138 -15.86 -9.78 0.53
N LEU A 139 -15.11 -8.74 0.18
CA LEU A 139 -15.46 -7.80 -0.88
C LEU A 139 -14.87 -8.23 -2.21
N GLN A 140 -13.60 -8.64 -2.19
CA GLN A 140 -12.87 -8.98 -3.40
C GLN A 140 -11.71 -9.92 -3.07
N THR A 141 -11.40 -10.80 -4.01
CA THR A 141 -10.19 -11.63 -4.00
C THR A 141 -9.35 -11.28 -5.21
N ILE A 142 -8.09 -10.90 -4.97
CA ILE A 142 -7.09 -10.71 -6.02
C ILE A 142 -6.42 -12.07 -6.22
N HIS A 143 -6.72 -12.70 -7.35
CA HIS A 143 -6.07 -13.93 -7.74
C HIS A 143 -4.76 -13.65 -8.48
N PRO A 144 -3.80 -14.59 -8.47
CA PRO A 144 -2.53 -14.46 -9.18
C PRO A 144 -2.73 -14.08 -10.66
N GLY A 145 -3.71 -14.71 -11.34
CA GLY A 145 -4.04 -14.43 -12.75
C GLY A 145 -4.64 -13.05 -13.04
N MET A 146 -4.95 -12.24 -12.02
CA MET A 146 -5.40 -10.85 -12.17
C MET A 146 -4.23 -9.84 -12.15
N GLY A 147 -3.02 -10.31 -11.84
CA GLY A 147 -1.80 -9.51 -11.85
C GLY A 147 -0.94 -9.77 -13.07
N ILE A 148 -0.09 -8.80 -13.38
CA ILE A 148 1.04 -8.99 -14.29
C ILE A 148 2.22 -9.41 -13.40
N HIS A 149 2.59 -10.69 -13.50
CA HIS A 149 3.87 -11.17 -13.00
C HIS A 149 4.94 -10.79 -14.02
N GLU A 150 5.92 -9.98 -13.65
CA GLU A 150 6.99 -9.51 -14.55
C GLU A 150 8.02 -10.60 -14.87
N GLY A 151 7.60 -11.87 -14.92
CA GLY A 151 8.46 -13.06 -15.02
C GLY A 151 9.35 -13.13 -16.26
N GLN A 152 9.14 -12.24 -17.24
CA GLN A 152 10.03 -12.06 -18.39
C GLN A 152 11.24 -11.15 -18.11
N TYR A 153 11.18 -10.27 -17.11
CA TYR A 153 12.22 -9.26 -16.84
C TYR A 153 12.68 -9.17 -15.37
N GLN A 154 11.78 -9.36 -14.39
CA GLN A 154 12.08 -9.42 -12.95
C GLN A 154 11.09 -10.34 -12.22
N LYS A 155 11.55 -11.53 -11.79
CA LYS A 155 10.68 -12.59 -11.21
C LYS A 155 10.09 -12.24 -9.83
N GLY A 156 10.66 -11.26 -9.13
CA GLY A 156 10.22 -10.88 -7.79
C GLY A 156 9.14 -9.79 -7.75
N ILE A 157 8.71 -9.24 -8.89
CA ILE A 157 7.76 -8.11 -8.93
C ILE A 157 6.41 -8.55 -9.50
N ASN A 158 5.37 -8.30 -8.72
CA ASN A 158 3.98 -8.54 -9.09
C ASN A 158 3.21 -7.23 -9.04
N THR A 159 2.53 -6.89 -10.13
CA THR A 159 1.70 -5.69 -10.21
C THR A 159 0.26 -6.07 -10.48
N PHE A 160 -0.66 -5.59 -9.65
CA PHE A 160 -2.09 -5.85 -9.74
C PHE A 160 -2.83 -4.52 -10.00
N SER A 161 -3.66 -4.48 -11.04
CA SER A 161 -4.62 -3.38 -11.20
C SER A 161 -5.74 -3.62 -10.18
N PHE A 162 -5.89 -2.68 -9.26
CA PHE A 162 -6.71 -2.87 -8.09
C PHE A 162 -7.45 -1.58 -7.68
N PRO A 163 -8.57 -1.27 -8.36
CA PRO A 163 -9.39 -0.10 -8.05
C PRO A 163 -10.25 -0.35 -6.80
N PHE A 164 -9.82 0.16 -5.64
CA PHE A 164 -10.55 -0.07 -4.39
C PHE A 164 -10.38 1.04 -3.35
N THR A 165 -11.40 1.25 -2.52
CA THR A 165 -11.40 2.20 -1.41
C THR A 165 -11.09 1.51 -0.09
N VAL A 166 -9.92 1.79 0.48
CA VAL A 166 -9.56 1.35 1.83
C VAL A 166 -10.04 2.39 2.83
N GLY A 167 -10.77 1.95 3.85
CA GLY A 167 -11.14 2.76 5.00
C GLY A 167 -10.80 2.07 6.32
N ASN A 168 -11.26 2.64 7.43
CA ASN A 168 -10.99 2.13 8.79
C ASN A 168 -11.39 0.68 9.07
N ARG A 169 -12.29 0.11 8.25
CA ARG A 169 -12.88 -1.21 8.43
C ARG A 169 -12.48 -2.23 7.37
N THR A 170 -11.60 -1.82 6.46
CA THR A 170 -11.08 -2.69 5.41
C THR A 170 -9.87 -3.46 5.96
N ALA A 171 -9.81 -4.75 5.70
CA ALA A 171 -8.66 -5.59 6.03
C ALA A 171 -8.15 -6.29 4.77
N PHE A 172 -6.85 -6.22 4.55
CA PHE A 172 -6.13 -6.93 3.50
C PHE A 172 -5.52 -8.18 4.10
N VAL A 173 -5.95 -9.34 3.65
CA VAL A 173 -5.59 -10.64 4.23
C VAL A 173 -4.91 -11.47 3.17
N TYR A 174 -3.70 -11.94 3.45
CA TYR A 174 -2.97 -12.82 2.53
C TYR A 174 -2.08 -13.79 3.30
N VAL A 175 -1.63 -14.84 2.63
CA VAL A 175 -0.66 -15.80 3.18
C VAL A 175 0.73 -15.42 2.69
N GLN A 176 1.69 -15.33 3.61
CA GLN A 176 3.10 -15.08 3.33
C GLN A 176 3.94 -16.32 3.65
N GLU A 177 4.80 -16.72 2.71
CA GLU A 177 5.80 -17.76 2.93
C GLU A 177 6.82 -17.34 4.02
N PRO A 178 7.42 -18.29 4.75
CA PRO A 178 8.48 -17.98 5.71
C PRO A 178 9.78 -17.58 5.00
N GLY A 179 10.65 -16.85 5.68
CA GLY A 179 12.01 -16.58 5.18
C GLY A 179 12.11 -15.48 4.12
N ILE A 180 11.05 -14.72 3.86
CA ILE A 180 11.02 -13.68 2.83
C ILE A 180 10.58 -12.32 3.37
N LYS A 181 10.85 -11.28 2.58
CA LYS A 181 10.34 -9.93 2.76
C LYS A 181 9.54 -9.54 1.54
N ILE A 182 8.33 -9.06 1.79
CA ILE A 182 7.47 -8.51 0.75
C ILE A 182 7.39 -7.00 0.96
N THR A 183 7.94 -6.25 0.03
CA THR A 183 7.72 -4.81 -0.06
C THR A 183 6.45 -4.57 -0.85
N TRP A 184 5.48 -3.93 -0.21
CA TRP A 184 4.23 -3.51 -0.81
C TRP A 184 4.31 -2.04 -1.21
N GLY A 185 3.77 -1.73 -2.39
CA GLY A 185 3.52 -0.37 -2.88
C GLY A 185 2.05 -0.20 -3.22
N PHE A 186 1.39 0.77 -2.59
CA PHE A 186 -0.01 1.11 -2.85
C PHE A 186 -0.07 2.49 -3.54
N TYR A 187 -0.65 2.51 -4.72
CA TYR A 187 -0.70 3.69 -5.58
C TYR A 187 -2.06 4.36 -5.42
N GLN A 188 -2.07 5.47 -4.68
CA GLN A 188 -3.28 6.21 -4.38
C GLN A 188 -3.64 7.13 -5.53
N LYS A 189 -4.89 7.06 -5.99
CA LYS A 189 -5.42 7.94 -7.03
C LYS A 189 -6.31 9.05 -6.47
N ALA A 190 -6.93 8.85 -5.30
CA ALA A 190 -7.70 9.88 -4.61
C ALA A 190 -7.77 9.67 -3.08
N GLU A 191 -7.87 10.77 -2.32
CA GLU A 191 -8.34 10.78 -0.92
C GLU A 191 -9.85 11.00 -0.88
N LEU A 192 -10.56 10.31 0.01
CA LEU A 192 -11.99 10.42 0.22
C LEU A 192 -12.28 10.90 1.65
N GLY A 193 -13.16 11.88 1.79
CA GLY A 193 -13.62 12.39 3.09
C GLY A 193 -12.90 13.64 3.62
N ARG A 194 -11.78 14.04 2.99
CA ARG A 194 -11.09 15.28 3.36
C ARG A 194 -11.78 16.51 2.75
N ILE A 195 -12.56 17.23 3.56
CA ILE A 195 -13.14 18.52 3.18
C ILE A 195 -11.99 19.53 3.08
N LYS A 196 -11.82 20.15 1.91
CA LYS A 196 -10.84 21.23 1.68
C LYS A 196 -11.19 22.51 2.41
#